data_AF-F2U094-F1
#
_entry.id   AF-F2U094-F1
#
_cell.length_a   1.000
_cell.length_b   1.000
_cell.length_c   1.000
_cell.angle_alpha   90.00
_cell.angle_beta   90.00
_cell.angle_gamma   90.00
#
_symmetry.space_group_name_H-M   'P 1'
#
loop_
_entity.id
_entity.type
_entity.pdbx_description
1 polymer ?
#
loop_
_entity_poly.entity_id
_entity_poly.type
_entity_poly.pdbx_seq_one_letter_code
_entity_poly.pdbx_strand_id
1 'polypeptide(L)'
;MFGKREQEPSMLNMNDDHLRHVEKDIVIPKMVKEAARIACADVVKEFEDCARGRTISVVFACREQNKKLTECVLANSTPEHFERQTQIFLEKRKEARLAEEQQAAQEAQPQQQTQQQQQQQQQ
;
A
#
# COMPACT_ATOMS: atom_id res chain seq x y z
N MET A 1 12.68 -3.63 -32.22
CA MET A 1 11.35 -4.20 -31.92
C MET A 1 10.90 -3.71 -30.54
N PHE A 2 10.49 -2.45 -30.45
CA PHE A 2 9.88 -1.88 -29.24
C PHE A 2 8.39 -1.78 -29.51
N GLY A 3 7.64 -2.76 -28.98
CA GLY A 3 6.20 -2.87 -29.15
C GLY A 3 5.46 -1.77 -28.41
N LYS A 4 4.85 -0.88 -29.21
CA LYS A 4 3.67 -0.03 -28.96
C LYS A 4 3.43 0.42 -27.52
N ARG A 5 3.77 1.68 -27.26
CA ARG A 5 3.13 2.49 -26.21
C ARG A 5 1.98 3.26 -26.87
N GLU A 6 0.83 2.61 -27.03
CA GLU A 6 -0.42 3.35 -27.25
C GLU A 6 -0.94 3.76 -25.87
N GLN A 7 -0.72 5.03 -25.52
CA GLN A 7 -1.50 5.68 -24.48
C GLN A 7 -2.87 6.01 -25.09
N GLU A 8 -3.91 5.28 -24.69
CA GLU A 8 -5.27 5.80 -24.79
C GLU A 8 -5.56 6.65 -23.54
N PRO A 9 -5.93 7.93 -23.71
CA PRO A 9 -6.33 8.79 -22.60
C PRO A 9 -7.82 8.58 -22.33
N SER A 10 -8.20 7.70 -21.41
CA SER A 10 -9.60 7.67 -20.93
C SER A 10 -9.78 8.69 -19.82
N MET A 11 -10.40 9.80 -20.21
CA MET A 11 -11.05 10.72 -19.30
C MET A 11 -12.07 9.95 -18.45
N LEU A 12 -12.02 10.12 -17.13
CA LEU A 12 -13.00 9.62 -16.14
C LEU A 12 -13.29 8.11 -16.19
N ASN A 13 -12.44 7.29 -15.59
CA ASN A 13 -12.86 5.91 -15.28
C ASN A 13 -13.82 5.93 -14.08
N MET A 14 -15.10 5.97 -14.43
CA MET A 14 -16.32 5.72 -13.63
C MET A 14 -16.34 4.34 -12.95
N ASN A 15 -15.21 3.84 -12.44
CA ASN A 15 -15.14 2.62 -11.63
C ASN A 15 -13.94 2.73 -10.69
N ASP A 16 -14.16 3.35 -9.54
CA ASP A 16 -13.21 3.40 -8.43
C ASP A 16 -12.89 2.03 -7.83
N ASP A 17 -13.44 0.97 -8.38
CA ASP A 17 -13.16 -0.41 -8.01
C ASP A 17 -12.17 -1.09 -8.96
N HIS A 18 -11.76 -0.43 -10.05
CA HIS A 18 -10.77 -0.99 -10.97
C HIS A 18 -9.34 -0.86 -10.40
N LEU A 19 -8.60 -1.97 -10.43
CA LEU A 19 -7.20 -2.04 -10.04
C LEU A 19 -6.29 -1.81 -11.24
N ARG A 20 -5.38 -0.86 -11.10
CA ARG A 20 -4.27 -0.61 -12.02
C ARG A 20 -3.27 -1.77 -11.95
N HIS A 21 -2.52 -1.98 -13.03
CA HIS A 21 -1.48 -3.03 -13.11
C HIS A 21 -0.51 -2.98 -11.92
N VAL A 22 -0.05 -1.78 -11.55
CA VAL A 22 0.84 -1.59 -10.38
C VAL A 22 0.16 -1.98 -9.07
N GLU A 23 -1.14 -1.69 -8.93
CA GLU A 23 -1.87 -2.01 -7.70
C GLU A 23 -2.06 -3.52 -7.55
N LYS A 24 -2.48 -4.17 -8.64
CA LYS A 24 -2.71 -5.61 -8.71
C LYS A 24 -1.43 -6.42 -8.52
N ASP A 25 -0.35 -6.03 -9.18
CA ASP A 25 0.85 -6.89 -9.28
C ASP A 25 1.96 -6.49 -8.30
N ILE A 26 1.90 -5.29 -7.71
CA ILE A 26 2.93 -4.80 -6.78
C ILE A 26 2.34 -4.39 -5.43
N VAL A 27 1.33 -3.53 -5.39
CA VAL A 27 0.85 -2.94 -4.12
C VAL A 27 0.10 -3.94 -3.26
N ILE A 28 -0.93 -4.59 -3.80
CA ILE A 28 -1.73 -5.57 -3.04
C ILE A 28 -0.87 -6.77 -2.61
N PRO A 29 -0.04 -7.38 -3.48
CA PRO A 29 0.88 -8.45 -3.05
C PRO A 29 1.81 -8.01 -1.91
N LYS A 30 2.30 -6.76 -1.93
CA LYS A 30 3.10 -6.22 -0.82
C LYS A 30 2.29 -6.10 0.47
N MET A 31 1.05 -5.61 0.40
CA MET A 31 0.15 -5.52 1.55
C MET A 31 -0.16 -6.90 2.14
N VAL A 32 -0.45 -7.90 1.30
CA VAL A 32 -0.67 -9.29 1.73
C VAL A 32 0.56 -9.84 2.43
N LYS A 33 1.75 -9.66 1.85
CA LYS A 33 3.00 -10.13 2.45
C LYS A 33 3.27 -9.47 3.81
N GLU A 34 2.97 -8.18 3.94
CA GLU A 34 3.15 -7.46 5.20
C GLU A 34 2.14 -7.91 6.26
N ALA A 35 0.88 -8.10 5.88
CA ALA A 35 -0.14 -8.67 6.76
C ALA A 35 0.26 -10.09 7.23
N ALA A 36 0.78 -10.93 6.33
CA ALA A 36 1.26 -12.26 6.67
C ALA A 36 2.46 -12.22 7.64
N ARG A 37 3.37 -11.26 7.52
CA ARG A 37 4.48 -11.09 8.47
C ARG A 37 4.00 -10.75 9.86
N ILE A 38 3.00 -9.88 9.98
CA ILE A 38 2.39 -9.52 11.27
C ILE A 38 1.70 -10.74 11.88
N ALA A 39 0.94 -11.50 11.08
CA ALA A 39 0.27 -12.72 11.54
C ALA A 39 1.27 -13.82 11.97
N CYS A 40 2.43 -13.90 11.32
CA CYS A 40 3.48 -14.88 11.57
C CYS A 40 4.60 -14.35 12.47
N ALA A 41 4.35 -13.34 13.30
CA ALA A 41 5.39 -12.67 14.10
C ALA A 41 6.19 -13.63 15.00
N ASP A 42 5.53 -14.65 15.58
CA ASP A 42 6.20 -15.63 16.44
C ASP A 42 7.22 -16.48 15.66
N VAL A 43 6.83 -16.96 14.48
CA VAL A 43 7.68 -17.78 13.59
C VAL A 43 8.79 -16.95 12.95
N VAL A 44 8.53 -15.67 12.68
CA VAL A 44 9.55 -14.71 12.27
C VAL A 44 10.61 -14.56 13.37
N LYS A 45 10.19 -14.41 14.62
CA LYS A 45 11.10 -14.29 15.76
C LYS A 45 11.97 -15.53 15.95
N GLU A 46 11.41 -16.73 15.82
CA GLU A 46 12.20 -17.98 15.87
C GLU A 46 13.28 -18.02 14.76
N PHE A 47 12.93 -17.58 13.55
CA PHE A 47 13.87 -17.49 12.46
C PHE A 47 14.94 -16.43 12.71
N GLU A 48 14.57 -15.26 13.22
CA GLU A 48 15.49 -14.18 13.58
C GLU A 48 16.47 -14.59 14.68
N ASP A 49 16.00 -15.29 15.71
CA ASP A 49 16.83 -15.79 16.80
C ASP A 49 17.84 -16.84 16.30
N CYS A 50 17.44 -17.68 15.32
CA CYS A 50 18.39 -18.56 14.65
C CYS A 50 19.36 -17.81 13.72
N ALA A 51 18.88 -16.82 12.97
CA ALA A 51 19.70 -16.06 12.03
C ALA A 51 20.68 -15.10 12.73
N ARG A 52 20.44 -14.77 14.00
CA ARG A 52 21.27 -13.86 14.78
C ARG A 52 22.74 -14.33 14.82
N GLY A 53 23.64 -13.48 14.33
CA GLY A 53 25.08 -13.76 14.30
C GLY A 53 25.52 -14.77 13.22
N ARG A 54 24.62 -15.22 12.35
CA ARG A 54 24.92 -16.08 11.21
C ARG A 54 24.65 -15.28 9.93
N THR A 55 25.62 -15.19 9.02
CA THR A 55 25.45 -14.45 7.76
C THR A 55 25.51 -15.39 6.56
N ILE A 56 26.50 -16.28 6.53
CA ILE A 56 26.72 -17.21 5.41
C ILE A 56 26.03 -18.55 5.66
N SER A 57 26.01 -19.03 6.91
CA SER A 57 25.53 -20.37 7.26
C SER A 57 24.01 -20.46 7.53
N VAL A 58 23.27 -19.34 7.48
CA VAL A 58 21.83 -19.27 7.83
C VAL A 58 20.99 -20.26 7.04
N VAL A 59 21.25 -20.37 5.72
CA VAL A 59 20.44 -21.20 4.82
C VAL A 59 20.47 -22.68 5.21
N PHE A 60 21.61 -23.15 5.74
CA PHE A 60 21.77 -24.53 6.19
C PHE A 60 21.40 -24.69 7.67
N ALA A 61 21.89 -23.79 8.53
CA ALA A 61 21.72 -23.87 9.98
C ALA A 61 20.28 -23.59 10.44
N CYS A 62 19.56 -22.70 9.75
CA CYS A 62 18.20 -22.27 10.10
C CYS A 62 17.13 -22.79 9.14
N ARG A 63 17.42 -23.90 8.44
CA ARG A 63 16.52 -24.47 7.43
C ARG A 63 15.15 -24.84 8.00
N GLU A 64 15.11 -25.35 9.24
CA GLU A 64 13.86 -25.73 9.90
C GLU A 64 13.00 -24.52 10.24
N GLN A 65 13.58 -23.47 10.85
CA GLN A 65 12.87 -22.24 11.19
C GLN A 65 12.38 -21.54 9.91
N ASN A 66 13.20 -21.53 8.85
CA ASN A 66 12.80 -20.97 7.56
C ASN A 66 11.62 -21.74 6.93
N LYS A 67 11.55 -23.07 7.11
CA LYS A 67 10.43 -23.89 6.65
C LYS A 67 9.14 -23.51 7.37
N LYS A 68 9.18 -23.42 8.71
CA LYS A 68 8.04 -22.99 9.54
C LYS A 68 7.55 -21.59 9.15
N LEU A 69 8.48 -20.65 8.95
CA LEU A 69 8.17 -19.30 8.48
C LEU A 69 7.49 -19.33 7.11
N THR A 70 8.03 -20.11 6.16
CA THR A 70 7.47 -20.23 4.81
C THR A 70 6.08 -20.84 4.83
N GLU A 71 5.86 -21.89 5.62
CA GLU A 71 4.56 -22.53 5.79
C GLU A 71 3.51 -21.55 6.35
N CYS A 72 3.89 -20.77 7.37
CA CYS A 72 3.00 -19.75 7.95
C CYS A 72 2.64 -18.65 6.93
N VAL A 73 3.63 -18.14 6.18
CA VAL A 73 3.39 -17.09 5.17
C VAL A 73 2.51 -17.61 4.05
N LEU A 74 2.73 -18.84 3.58
CA LEU A 74 1.89 -19.47 2.55
C LEU A 74 0.44 -19.64 3.02
N ALA A 75 0.23 -20.07 4.26
CA ALA A 75 -1.11 -20.20 4.85
C ALA A 75 -1.86 -18.86 4.95
N ASN A 76 -1.14 -17.73 5.01
CA ASN A 76 -1.69 -16.37 5.04
C ASN A 76 -1.67 -15.66 3.67
N SER A 77 -1.25 -16.34 2.60
CA SER A 77 -1.17 -15.78 1.24
C SER A 77 -2.26 -16.35 0.32
N THR A 78 -3.40 -16.71 0.88
CA THR A 78 -4.51 -17.32 0.14
C THR A 78 -5.31 -16.27 -0.67
N PRO A 79 -6.11 -16.70 -1.68
CA PRO A 79 -6.95 -15.78 -2.44
C PRO A 79 -7.86 -14.90 -1.57
N GLU A 80 -8.39 -15.44 -0.47
CA GLU A 80 -9.25 -14.72 0.47
C GLU A 80 -8.50 -13.57 1.16
N HIS A 81 -7.21 -13.77 1.47
CA HIS A 81 -6.36 -12.70 1.99
C HIS A 81 -6.12 -11.61 0.95
N PHE A 82 -5.93 -12.00 -0.31
CA PHE A 82 -5.74 -11.06 -1.41
C PHE A 82 -6.98 -10.19 -1.63
N GLU A 83 -8.17 -10.79 -1.63
CA GLU A 83 -9.44 -10.07 -1.73
C GLU A 83 -9.64 -9.12 -0.56
N ARG A 84 -9.39 -9.57 0.67
CA ARG A 84 -9.47 -8.71 1.87
C ARG A 84 -8.54 -7.50 1.76
N GLN A 85 -7.28 -7.71 1.36
CA GLN A 85 -6.32 -6.61 1.21
C GLN A 85 -6.69 -5.68 0.05
N THR A 86 -7.30 -6.21 -1.01
CA THR A 86 -7.84 -5.41 -2.12
C THR A 86 -8.93 -4.46 -1.63
N GLN A 87 -9.89 -4.95 -0.84
CA GLN A 87 -10.95 -4.10 -0.29
C GLN A 87 -10.38 -2.98 0.60
N ILE A 88 -9.45 -3.32 1.49
CA ILE A 88 -8.77 -2.33 2.33
C ILE A 88 -8.06 -1.26 1.48
N PHE A 89 -7.41 -1.67 0.39
CA PHE A 89 -6.73 -0.74 -0.51
C PHE A 89 -7.71 0.21 -1.22
N LEU A 90 -8.83 -0.32 -1.72
CA LEU A 90 -9.87 0.48 -2.38
C LEU A 90 -10.51 1.49 -1.42
N GLU A 91 -10.81 1.08 -0.19
CA GLU A 91 -11.36 1.98 0.83
C GLU A 91 -10.38 3.10 1.19
N LYS A 92 -9.10 2.78 1.44
CA LYS A 92 -8.07 3.80 1.68
C LYS A 92 -7.91 4.78 0.52
N ARG A 93 -8.07 4.29 -0.72
CA ARG A 93 -8.01 5.14 -1.91
C ARG A 93 -9.19 6.12 -1.97
N LYS A 94 -10.39 5.67 -1.59
CA LYS A 94 -11.57 6.54 -1.47
C LYS A 94 -11.36 7.58 -0.37
N GLU A 95 -10.90 7.15 0.81
CA GLU A 95 -10.61 8.04 1.95
C GLU A 95 -9.58 9.12 1.59
N ALA A 96 -8.49 8.75 0.90
CA ALA A 96 -7.46 9.70 0.50
C ALA A 96 -8.00 10.82 -0.39
N ARG A 97 -8.89 10.50 -1.35
CA ARG A 97 -9.51 11.51 -2.20
C ARG A 97 -10.47 12.42 -1.44
N LEU A 98 -11.28 11.85 -0.56
CA LEU A 98 -12.17 12.65 0.29
C LEU A 98 -11.36 13.61 1.17
N ALA A 99 -10.19 13.17 1.66
CA ALA A 99 -9.29 14.04 2.43
C ALA A 99 -8.68 15.15 1.55
N GLU A 100 -8.27 14.85 0.31
CA GLU A 100 -7.78 15.85 -0.65
C GLU A 100 -8.85 16.92 -0.95
N GLU A 101 -10.11 16.51 -1.15
CA GLU A 101 -11.25 17.42 -1.36
C GLU A 101 -11.48 18.34 -0.15
N GLN A 102 -11.42 17.77 1.07
CA GLN A 102 -11.55 18.54 2.31
C GLN A 102 -10.40 19.54 2.50
N GLN A 103 -9.17 19.14 2.17
CA GLN A 103 -8.01 20.01 2.24
C GLN A 103 -8.11 21.17 1.24
N ALA A 104 -8.51 20.90 0.00
CA ALA A 104 -8.73 21.94 -1.00
C ALA A 104 -9.83 22.94 -0.58
N ALA A 105 -10.90 22.47 0.07
CA ALA A 105 -11.96 23.33 0.60
C ALA A 105 -11.48 24.23 1.76
N GLN A 106 -10.55 23.74 2.59
CA GLN A 106 -9.97 24.50 3.69
C GLN A 106 -8.98 25.57 3.20
N GLU A 107 -8.19 25.28 2.17
CA GLU A 107 -7.21 26.21 1.58
C GLU A 107 -7.85 27.36 0.77
N ALA A 108 -9.08 27.17 0.27
CA ALA A 108 -9.81 28.19 -0.49
C ALA A 108 -10.32 29.37 0.38
N GLN A 109 -10.50 29.17 1.68
CA GLN A 109 -11.02 30.20 2.60
C GLN A 109 -10.03 31.32 2.97
N PRO A 110 -8.74 31.07 3.27
CA PRO A 110 -7.80 32.14 3.66
C PRO A 110 -7.45 33.12 2.52
N GLN A 111 -7.49 32.72 1.25
CA GLN A 111 -7.16 33.61 0.13
C GLN A 111 -8.17 34.74 -0.07
N GLN A 112 -9.46 34.47 0.14
CA GLN A 112 -10.52 35.49 0.02
C GLN A 112 -10.48 36.52 1.15
N GLN A 113 -10.18 36.08 2.38
CA GLN A 113 -10.04 36.97 3.54
C GLN A 113 -8.81 37.88 3.42
N THR A 114 -7.72 37.37 2.87
CA THR A 114 -6.49 38.14 2.65
C THR A 114 -6.69 39.25 1.60
N GLN A 115 -7.42 38.97 0.52
CA GLN A 115 -7.75 39.98 -0.50
C GLN A 115 -8.68 41.09 0.03
N GLN A 116 -9.70 40.75 0.82
CA GLN A 116 -10.60 41.75 1.41
C GLN A 116 -9.89 42.66 2.42
N GLN A 117 -9.00 42.11 3.25
CA GLN A 117 -8.22 42.92 4.20
C GLN A 117 -7.25 43.87 3.48
N GLN A 118 -6.63 43.44 2.38
CA GLN A 118 -5.77 44.31 1.58
C GLN A 118 -6.54 45.45 0.91
N GLN A 119 -7.79 45.22 0.48
CA GLN A 119 -8.65 46.28 -0.07
C GLN A 119 -9.10 47.29 0.99
N GLN A 120 -9.35 46.84 2.23
CA GLN A 120 -9.72 47.73 3.33
C GLN A 120 -8.56 48.60 3.84
N GLN A 121 -7.32 48.15 3.70
CA GLN A 121 -6.13 48.95 4.07
C GLN A 121 -5.75 50.00 3.03
N GLN A 122 -6.35 49.97 1.83
CA GLN A 122 -6.12 50.94 0.75
C GLN A 122 -7.14 52.08 0.74
N GLN A 123 -8.07 52.11 1.71
CA GLN A 123 -9.04 53.19 1.95
C GLN A 123 -8.69 53.93 3.23
#